data_AF-A0A950G0C7-F1
#
_entry.id   AF-A0A950G0C7-F1
#
_cell.length_a   1.000
_cell.length_b   1.000
_cell.length_c   1.000
_cell.angle_alpha   90.00
_cell.angle_beta   90.00
_cell.angle_gamma   90.00
#
_symmetry.space_group_name_H-M   'P 1'
#
loop_
_entity.id
_entity.type
_entity.pdbx_description
1 polymer ?
#
loop_
_entity_poly.entity_id
_entity_poly.type
_entity_poly.pdbx_seq_one_letter_code
_entity_poly.pdbx_strand_id
1 'polypeptide(L)' 'MEVQVLEAELVVRLSDGRTVSAPLAWFPRLLHGTPEQRNNWWLIGKGVGIHWPDLDENISVRSLLATS' A
#
# COMPACT_ATOMS: atom_id res chain seq x y z
N MET A 1 1.28 -3.98 -11.38
CA MET A 1 1.53 -3.75 -9.96
C MET A 1 0.40 -4.37 -9.15
N GLU A 2 0.71 -4.97 -8.01
CA GLU A 2 -0.25 -5.61 -7.11
C GLU A 2 0.02 -5.13 -5.68
N VAL A 3 -1.03 -4.94 -4.89
CA VAL A 3 -0.94 -4.48 -3.50
C VAL A 3 -1.72 -5.45 -2.62
N GLN A 4 -1.08 -5.93 -1.57
CA GLN A 4 -1.67 -6.82 -0.57
C GLN A 4 -1.45 -6.22 0.81
N VAL A 5 -2.52 -6.13 1.60
CA VAL A 5 -2.46 -5.70 3.00
C VAL A 5 -2.66 -6.93 3.88
N LEU A 6 -1.57 -7.42 4.47
CA LEU A 6 -1.58 -8.57 5.37
C LEU A 6 -1.84 -8.12 6.81
N GLU A 7 -1.79 -9.05 7.77
CA GLU A 7 -2.03 -8.72 9.18
C GLU A 7 -0.98 -7.76 9.75
N ALA A 8 0.29 -7.92 9.36
CA ALA A 8 1.41 -7.15 9.91
C ALA A 8 2.19 -6.34 8.87
N GLU A 9 1.91 -6.51 7.57
CA GLU A 9 2.71 -5.91 6.49
C GLU A 9 1.83 -5.39 5.35
N LEU A 10 2.27 -4.28 4.75
CA LEU A 10 1.87 -3.85 3.42
C LEU A 10 2.88 -4.40 2.41
N VAL A 11 2.43 -5.19 1.45
CA VAL A 11 3.26 -5.79 0.41
C VAL A 11 2.86 -5.23 -0.95
N VAL A 12 3.83 -4.75 -1.71
CA VAL A 12 3.62 -4.19 -3.05
C VAL A 12 4.53 -4.86 -4.05
N ARG A 13 3.94 -5.50 -5.07
CA ARG A 13 4.65 -6.07 -6.22
C ARG A 13 4.68 -5.07 -7.36
N LEU A 14 5.87 -4.59 -7.69
CA LEU A 14 6.11 -3.61 -8.74
C LEU A 14 6.11 -4.25 -10.13
N SER A 15 5.87 -3.43 -11.15
CA SER A 15 5.80 -3.91 -12.55
C SER A 15 7.14 -4.41 -13.10
N ASP A 16 8.26 -4.05 -12.46
CA ASP A 16 9.60 -4.54 -12.79
C ASP A 16 9.93 -5.89 -12.13
N GLY A 17 8.96 -6.49 -11.42
CA GLY A 17 9.10 -7.79 -10.75
C GLY A 17 9.61 -7.73 -9.31
N ARG A 18 10.06 -6.56 -8.83
CA ARG A 18 10.46 -6.40 -7.42
C ARG A 18 9.24 -6.44 -6.50
N THR A 19 9.47 -6.92 -5.28
CA THR A 19 8.49 -6.85 -4.18
C THR A 19 9.09 -5.99 -3.09
N VAL A 20 8.31 -5.02 -2.60
CA VAL A 20 8.66 -4.21 -1.43
C VAL A 20 7.63 -4.45 -0.35
N SER A 21 8.08 -4.54 0.90
CA SER A 21 7.20 -4.63 2.06
C SER A 21 7.54 -3.58 3.09
N ALA A 22 6.55 -3.20 3.88
CA ALA A 22 6.70 -2.32 5.02
C ALA A 22 5.76 -2.78 6.15
N PRO A 23 6.14 -2.62 7.43
CA PRO A 23 5.26 -2.90 8.55
C PRO A 23 3.94 -2.12 8.43
N LEU A 24 2.81 -2.82 8.57
CA LEU A 24 1.48 -2.21 8.51
C LEU A 24 1.27 -1.18 9.62
N ALA A 25 1.98 -1.33 10.74
CA ALA A 25 1.99 -0.39 11.85
C ALA A 25 2.41 1.03 11.46
N TRP A 26 3.10 1.21 10.33
CA TRP A 26 3.45 2.54 9.81
C TRP A 26 2.27 3.28 9.17
N PHE A 27 1.18 2.56 8.89
CA PHE A 27 0.00 3.08 8.20
C PHE A 27 -1.24 2.85 9.08
N PRO A 28 -1.47 3.67 10.13
CA PRO A 28 -2.54 3.43 11.09
C PRO A 28 -3.93 3.29 10.46
N ARG A 29 -4.22 4.02 9.38
CA ARG A 29 -5.51 3.93 8.68
C ARG A 29 -5.71 2.56 8.03
N LEU A 30 -4.65 2.00 7.42
CA LEU A 30 -4.69 0.63 6.90
C LEU A 30 -4.73 -0.40 8.02
N LEU A 31 -3.95 -0.21 9.09
CA LEU A 31 -3.93 -1.08 10.26
C LEU A 31 -5.32 -1.25 10.87
N HIS A 32 -6.13 -0.19 10.91
CA HIS A 32 -7.49 -0.23 11.45
C HIS A 32 -8.59 -0.46 10.40
N GLY A 33 -8.26 -0.48 9.11
CA GLY A 33 -9.22 -0.72 8.04
C GLY A 33 -9.72 -2.16 8.00
N THR A 34 -10.96 -2.37 7.55
CA THR A 34 -11.51 -3.70 7.32
C THR A 34 -10.87 -4.37 6.10
N PRO A 35 -10.97 -5.70 5.94
CA PRO A 35 -10.50 -6.38 4.72
C PRO A 35 -11.08 -5.76 3.44
N GLU A 36 -12.35 -5.37 3.42
CA GLU A 36 -13.00 -4.75 2.26
C GLU A 36 -12.35 -3.41 1.92
N GLN A 37 -12.16 -2.55 2.94
CA GLN A 37 -11.53 -1.25 2.77
C GLN A 37 -10.08 -1.37 2.29
N ARG A 38 -9.32 -2.33 2.85
CA ARG A 38 -7.92 -2.60 2.46
C ARG A 38 -7.80 -3.13 1.03
N ASN A 39 -8.80 -3.85 0.54
CA ASN A 39 -8.82 -4.38 -0.82
C ASN A 39 -9.34 -3.36 -1.85
N ASN A 40 -10.00 -2.29 -1.41
CA ASN A 40 -10.43 -1.20 -2.27
C ASN A 40 -9.32 -0.16 -2.43
N TRP A 41 -8.50 -0.30 -3.47
CA TRP A 41 -7.42 0.64 -3.79
C TRP A 41 -7.27 0.85 -5.29
N TRP A 42 -6.65 1.96 -5.67
CA TRP A 42 -6.20 2.20 -7.05
C TRP A 42 -4.88 2.96 -7.12
N LEU A 43 -4.24 2.90 -8.28
CA LEU A 43 -3.02 3.65 -8.54
C LEU A 43 -3.33 5.10 -8.87
N ILE A 44 -2.54 6.02 -8.31
CA ILE A 44 -2.60 7.45 -8.61
C ILE A 44 -1.26 7.95 -9.18
N GLY A 45 -1.29 9.12 -9.83
CA GLY A 45 -0.09 9.78 -10.33
C GLY A 45 0.71 8.95 -11.35
N LYS A 46 0.03 8.16 -12.20
CA LYS A 46 0.66 7.22 -13.15
C LYS A 46 1.47 6.10 -12.48
N GLY A 47 1.03 5.63 -11.30
CA GLY A 47 1.63 4.49 -10.61
C GLY A 47 2.71 4.86 -9.57
N VAL A 48 2.86 6.15 -9.25
CA VAL A 48 3.79 6.62 -8.22
C VAL A 48 3.21 6.57 -6.80
N GLY A 49 1.89 6.40 -6.68
CA GLY A 49 1.20 6.29 -5.41
C GLY A 49 0.02 5.31 -5.46
N ILE A 50 -0.41 4.88 -4.28
CA ILE A 50 -1.55 4.01 -4.04
C ILE A 50 -2.54 4.77 -3.19
N HIS A 51 -3.81 4.79 -3.59
CA HIS A 51 -4.89 5.45 -2.86
C HIS A 51 -5.90 4.42 -2.37
N TRP A 52 -6.30 4.53 -1.11
CA TRP A 52 -7.42 3.80 -0.52
C TRP A 52 -8.56 4.79 -0.22
N PRO A 53 -9.62 4.84 -1.05
CA PRO A 53 -10.69 5.83 -0.90
C PRO A 53 -11.50 5.68 0.39
N ASP A 54 -11.82 4.44 0.80
CA ASP A 54 -12.65 4.20 1.98
C ASP A 54 -11.96 4.58 3.29
N LEU A 55 -10.63 4.64 3.24
CA LEU A 55 -9.78 5.03 4.36
C LEU A 55 -9.25 6.45 4.19
N ASP A 56 -9.45 7.08 3.03
CA ASP A 56 -8.84 8.35 2.62
C ASP A 56 -7.31 8.38 2.81
N GLU A 57 -6.65 7.25 2.54
CA GLU A 57 -5.20 7.06 2.72
C GLU A 57 -4.44 7.11 1.38
N ASN A 58 -3.21 7.63 1.41
CA ASN A 58 -2.34 7.75 0.23
C ASN A 58 -0.90 7.35 0.58
N ILE A 59 -0.37 6.34 -0.11
CA ILE A 59 1.01 5.88 0.10
C ILE A 59 1.82 6.06 -1.17
N SER A 60 2.98 6.72 -1.04
CA SER A 60 3.94 6.84 -2.14
C SER A 60 4.76 5.56 -2.31
N VAL A 61 4.83 5.04 -3.53
CA VAL A 61 5.71 3.91 -3.89
C VAL A 61 7.18 4.25 -3.64
N ARG A 62 7.57 5.51 -3.85
CA ARG A 62 8.94 5.97 -3.59
C ARG A 62 9.30 5.90 -2.11
N SER A 63 8.36 6.23 -1.22
CA SER A 63 8.60 6.16 0.23
C SER A 63 8.80 4.71 0.70
N LEU A 64 8.09 3.76 0.10
CA LEU A 64 8.29 2.32 0.37
C LEU A 64 9.70 1.87 -0.06
N LEU A 65 10.17 2.32 -1.22
CA LEU A 65 11.53 2.02 -1.73
C LEU A 65 12.66 2.71 -0.95
N ALA A 66 12.38 3.82 -0.27
CA ALA A 66 13.38 4.55 0.50
C ALA A 66 13.62 3.96 1.90
N THR A 67 12.71 3.09 2.36
CA THR A 67 12.78 2.49 3.70
C THR A 67 13.20 1.01 3.64
N SER A 68 13.44 0.48 2.43
CA SER A 68 13.91 -0.89 2.17
C SER A 68 15.41 -0.97 2.01
#